data_AF-A0A431IAF2-F1
#
_entry.id   AF-A0A431IAF2-F1
#
_cell.length_a   1.000
_cell.length_b   1.000
_cell.length_c   1.000
_cell.angle_alpha   90.00
_cell.angle_beta   90.00
_cell.angle_gamma   90.00
#
_symmetry.space_group_name_H-M   'P 1'
#
loop_
_entity.id
_entity.type
_entity.pdbx_description
1 polymer ?
#
loop_
_entity_poly.entity_id
_entity_poly.type
_entity_poly.pdbx_seq_one_letter_code
_entity_poly.pdbx_strand_id
1 'polypeptide(L)'
;MLELKVFNGESYETIKFEHSLLSISKWESRTKKPFLTLEPKTAVDSIDYFKDMVVGDSDLDLVLKLTPEQLEQLSEYINESQTASSVPNEQKTVGQQETVTSELIYYWMTALQIDWRAEAWPLSRLMMVIEITNYKNQPEKERSRADMLARWRQENTKRKEEYNTNG
;
A
#
# COMPACT_ATOMS: atom_id res chain seq x y z
N MET A 1 -2.33 2.55 -13.42
CA MET A 1 -1.45 3.01 -14.50
C MET A 1 -1.89 4.37 -15.01
N LEU A 2 -0.97 5.33 -15.03
CA LEU A 2 -1.17 6.66 -15.63
C LEU A 2 -0.61 6.67 -17.06
N GLU A 3 -1.31 7.30 -18.00
CA GLU A 3 -0.85 7.48 -19.37
C GLU A 3 -0.71 8.97 -19.70
N LEU A 4 0.46 9.39 -20.18
CA LEU A 4 0.74 10.77 -20.54
C LEU A 4 1.21 10.87 -21.98
N LYS A 5 0.71 11.86 -22.73
CA LYS A 5 1.18 12.17 -24.08
C LYS A 5 2.32 13.18 -24.01
N VAL A 6 3.48 12.81 -24.53
CA VAL A 6 4.69 13.63 -24.48
C VAL A 6 5.15 13.94 -25.91
N PHE A 7 5.45 15.20 -26.18
CA PHE A 7 6.00 15.61 -27.48
C PHE A 7 7.50 15.31 -27.51
N ASN A 8 7.94 14.45 -28.43
CA ASN A 8 9.34 14.06 -28.52
C ASN A 8 10.20 15.00 -29.41
N GLY A 9 9.57 15.95 -30.10
CA GLY A 9 10.21 16.86 -31.07
C GLY A 9 9.68 16.68 -32.50
N GLU A 10 9.16 15.49 -32.83
CA GLU A 10 8.61 15.15 -34.14
C GLU A 10 7.12 14.78 -34.05
N SER A 11 6.75 14.04 -33.02
CA SER A 11 5.39 13.54 -32.78
C SER A 11 5.08 13.43 -31.29
N TYR A 12 3.84 13.05 -30.97
CA TYR A 12 3.44 12.74 -29.61
C TYR A 12 3.53 11.23 -29.38
N GLU A 13 4.21 10.84 -28.30
CA GLU A 13 4.28 9.47 -27.80
C GLU A 13 3.47 9.35 -26.50
N THR A 14 2.78 8.22 -26.30
CA THR A 14 2.10 7.92 -25.05
C THR A 14 3.03 7.10 -24.16
N ILE A 15 3.40 7.65 -23.00
CA ILE A 15 4.20 6.96 -21.99
C ILE A 15 3.27 6.47 -20.89
N LYS A 16 3.52 5.23 -20.44
CA LYS A 16 2.76 4.59 -19.36
C LYS A 16 3.60 4.54 -18.09
N PHE A 17 3.00 4.95 -16.98
CA PHE A 17 3.66 4.99 -15.68
C PHE A 17 2.91 4.15 -14.67
N GLU A 18 3.67 3.39 -13.86
CA GLU A 18 3.12 2.59 -12.77
C GLU A 18 3.93 2.77 -11.48
N HIS A 19 3.22 3.13 -10.41
CA HIS A 19 3.76 3.24 -9.07
C HIS A 19 3.62 1.87 -8.41
N SER A 20 4.67 1.04 -8.51
CA SER A 20 4.65 -0.37 -8.16
C SER A 20 5.83 -0.73 -7.25
N LEU A 21 5.79 -1.91 -6.64
CA LEU A 21 6.94 -2.40 -5.86
C LEU A 21 8.16 -2.57 -6.77
N LEU A 22 7.96 -2.98 -8.02
CA LEU A 22 9.03 -3.10 -9.00
C LEU A 22 9.72 -1.76 -9.27
N SER A 23 8.95 -0.67 -9.49
CA SER A 23 9.55 0.65 -9.72
C SER A 23 10.26 1.19 -8.48
N ILE A 24 9.71 0.94 -7.28
CA ILE A 24 10.40 1.26 -6.02
C ILE A 24 11.72 0.49 -5.92
N SER A 25 11.71 -0.82 -6.13
CA SER A 25 12.90 -1.66 -5.97
C SER A 25 14.03 -1.25 -6.92
N LYS A 26 13.71 -0.90 -8.17
CA LYS A 26 14.68 -0.33 -9.13
C LYS A 26 15.34 0.94 -8.59
N TRP A 27 14.53 1.87 -8.09
CA TRP A 27 14.99 3.14 -7.58
C TRP A 27 15.86 2.97 -6.33
N GLU A 28 15.38 2.21 -5.34
CA GLU A 28 16.10 1.96 -4.08
C GLU A 28 17.44 1.27 -4.33
N SER A 29 17.49 0.30 -5.25
CA SER A 29 18.73 -0.38 -5.64
C SER A 29 19.78 0.59 -6.21
N ARG A 30 19.34 1.57 -7.02
CA ARG A 30 20.23 2.57 -7.61
C ARG A 30 20.67 3.63 -6.60
N THR A 31 19.74 4.18 -5.82
CA THR A 31 20.00 5.32 -4.92
C THR A 31 20.51 4.91 -3.55
N LYS A 32 20.27 3.66 -3.14
CA LYS A 32 20.56 3.10 -1.81
C LYS A 32 19.86 3.88 -0.68
N LYS A 33 18.69 4.44 -0.98
CA LYS A 33 17.84 5.16 -0.03
C LYS A 33 16.48 4.46 0.05
N PRO A 34 15.83 4.40 1.22
CA PRO A 34 14.45 3.94 1.33
C PRO A 34 13.50 4.91 0.61
N PHE A 35 12.56 4.38 -0.16
CA PHE A 35 11.60 5.19 -0.90
C PHE A 35 10.43 5.67 -0.03
N LEU A 36 9.92 4.81 0.86
CA LEU A 36 8.72 5.07 1.67
C LEU A 36 9.07 5.84 2.96
N THR A 37 9.57 7.07 2.79
CA THR A 37 9.95 7.97 3.88
C THR A 37 9.00 9.16 3.97
N LEU A 38 8.92 9.77 5.16
CA LEU A 38 8.22 11.04 5.37
C LEU A 38 8.95 12.24 4.73
N GLU A 39 10.26 12.11 4.49
CA GLU A 39 11.05 13.16 3.87
C GLU A 39 10.68 13.34 2.40
N PRO A 40 10.48 14.60 1.94
CA PRO A 40 10.22 14.88 0.55
C PRO A 40 11.44 14.55 -0.30
N LYS A 41 11.21 14.02 -1.50
CA LYS A 41 12.26 13.72 -2.47
C LYS A 41 12.75 15.00 -3.13
N THR A 42 14.04 15.04 -3.47
CA THR A 42 14.59 16.14 -4.27
C THR A 42 14.01 16.08 -5.69
N ALA A 43 14.03 17.20 -6.41
CA ALA A 43 13.56 17.24 -7.80
C ALA A 43 14.27 16.20 -8.69
N VAL A 44 15.58 16.00 -8.47
CA VAL A 44 16.37 15.00 -9.18
C VAL A 44 15.91 13.59 -8.83
N ASP A 45 15.78 13.28 -7.53
CA ASP A 45 15.31 11.97 -7.07
C ASP A 45 13.90 11.65 -7.62
N SER A 46 13.01 12.64 -7.70
CA SER A 46 11.65 12.50 -8.25
C SER A 46 11.65 12.20 -9.75
N ILE A 47 12.45 12.93 -10.55
CA ILE A 47 12.58 12.67 -11.99
C ILE A 47 13.17 11.28 -12.25
N ASP A 48 14.20 10.92 -11.49
CA ASP A 48 14.81 9.59 -11.54
C ASP A 48 13.79 8.50 -11.20
N TYR A 49 12.92 8.76 -10.22
CA TYR A 49 11.85 7.83 -9.89
C TYR A 49 10.80 7.70 -10.99
N PHE A 50 10.40 8.81 -11.62
CA PHE A 50 9.46 8.78 -12.75
C PHE A 50 10.00 7.94 -13.91
N LYS A 51 11.31 7.94 -14.15
CA LYS A 51 11.95 7.03 -15.11
C LYS A 51 11.78 5.56 -14.71
N ASP A 52 11.96 5.23 -13.43
CA ASP A 52 11.77 3.84 -12.94
C ASP A 52 10.31 3.37 -12.98
N MET A 53 9.35 4.31 -12.98
CA MET A 53 7.92 4.03 -13.13
C MET A 53 7.50 3.72 -14.57
N VAL A 54 8.31 4.04 -15.58
CA VAL A 54 7.95 3.80 -16.98
C VAL A 54 7.77 2.29 -17.23
N VAL A 55 6.65 1.95 -17.86
CA VAL A 55 6.27 0.59 -18.22
C VAL A 55 6.41 0.39 -19.72
N GLY A 56 7.13 -0.65 -20.12
CA GLY A 56 7.41 -0.98 -21.53
C GLY A 56 8.72 -0.36 -22.03
N ASP A 57 8.85 -0.26 -23.34
CA ASP A 57 10.10 0.11 -24.03
C ASP A 57 10.13 1.59 -24.48
N SER A 58 9.41 2.48 -23.80
CA SER A 58 9.45 3.92 -24.10
C SER A 58 10.80 4.55 -23.74
N ASP A 59 11.21 5.56 -24.49
CA ASP A 59 12.43 6.32 -24.21
C ASP A 59 12.31 7.09 -22.88
N LEU A 60 13.17 6.75 -21.92
CA LEU A 60 13.19 7.33 -20.58
C LEU A 60 13.58 8.81 -20.59
N ASP A 61 14.25 9.30 -21.63
CA ASP A 61 14.60 10.73 -21.73
C ASP A 61 13.39 11.60 -22.05
N LEU A 62 12.27 11.02 -22.50
CA LEU A 62 11.01 11.73 -22.63
C LEU A 62 10.45 12.18 -21.28
N VAL A 63 10.83 11.53 -20.16
CA VAL A 63 10.47 12.00 -18.81
C VAL A 63 11.03 13.41 -18.54
N LEU A 64 12.17 13.77 -19.15
CA LEU A 64 12.75 15.11 -19.04
C LEU A 64 11.98 16.17 -19.84
N LYS A 65 11.08 15.75 -20.74
CA LYS A 65 10.25 16.61 -21.58
C LYS A 65 8.84 16.82 -21.02
N LEU A 66 8.54 16.24 -19.85
CA LEU A 66 7.24 16.40 -19.21
C LEU A 66 6.99 17.86 -18.82
N THR A 67 5.77 18.33 -19.04
CA THR A 67 5.36 19.68 -18.61
C THR A 67 5.15 19.73 -17.08
N PRO A 68 5.16 20.92 -16.47
CA PRO A 68 4.86 21.06 -15.04
C PRO A 68 3.53 20.40 -14.63
N GLU A 69 2.49 20.52 -15.45
CA GLU A 69 1.18 19.92 -15.20
C GLU A 69 1.21 18.38 -15.26
N GLN A 70 2.10 17.81 -16.08
CA GLN A 70 2.30 16.37 -16.16
C GLN A 70 3.09 15.82 -14.97
N LEU A 71 4.08 16.58 -14.49
CA LEU A 71 4.82 16.25 -13.28
C LEU A 71 3.90 16.29 -12.05
N GLU A 72 2.99 17.26 -11.99
CA GLU A 72 1.95 17.34 -10.95
C GLU A 72 1.03 16.12 -11.00
N GLN A 73 0.52 15.75 -12.18
CA GLN A 73 -0.30 14.52 -12.35
C GLN A 73 0.43 13.26 -11.88
N LEU A 74 1.74 13.13 -12.13
CA LEU A 74 2.52 11.99 -11.63
C LEU A 74 2.65 12.00 -10.11
N SER A 75 2.89 13.18 -9.52
CA SER A 75 2.96 13.33 -8.07
C SER A 75 1.62 12.99 -7.41
N GLU A 76 0.51 13.46 -7.98
CA GLU A 76 -0.84 13.10 -7.53
C GLU A 76 -1.08 11.60 -7.64
N TYR A 77 -0.73 11.01 -8.78
CA TYR A 77 -0.88 9.57 -9.04
C TYR A 77 -0.13 8.68 -8.03
N ILE A 78 1.08 9.07 -7.61
CA ILE A 78 1.84 8.36 -6.58
C ILE A 78 1.13 8.41 -5.22
N ASN A 79 0.52 9.56 -4.89
CA ASN A 79 -0.14 9.78 -3.61
C ASN A 79 -1.59 9.25 -3.57
N GLU A 80 -2.17 8.92 -4.72
CA GLU A 80 -3.54 8.42 -4.82
C GLU A 80 -3.66 6.96 -4.32
N SER A 81 -4.67 6.71 -3.48
CA SER A 81 -5.03 5.36 -3.05
C SER A 81 -5.88 4.66 -4.12
N GLN A 82 -5.34 3.65 -4.79
CA GLN A 82 -6.04 2.87 -5.81
C GLN A 82 -6.72 1.61 -5.25
N THR A 83 -7.23 1.71 -4.01
CA THR A 83 -7.95 0.62 -3.34
C THR A 83 -9.27 1.10 -2.76
N ALA A 84 -10.32 0.30 -2.94
CA ALA A 84 -11.65 0.50 -2.36
C ALA A 84 -11.84 -0.22 -1.02
N SER A 85 -10.88 -1.06 -0.62
CA SER A 85 -10.95 -1.84 0.61
C SER A 85 -10.40 -1.05 1.80
N SER A 86 -10.92 -1.34 2.97
CA SER A 86 -10.41 -0.87 4.25
C SER A 86 -10.39 -2.02 5.25
N VAL A 87 -9.40 -2.01 6.14
CA VAL A 87 -9.29 -2.95 7.25
C VAL A 87 -9.72 -2.23 8.53
N PRO A 88 -10.46 -2.87 9.45
CA PRO A 88 -10.82 -2.26 10.72
C PRO A 88 -9.56 -1.77 11.46
N ASN A 89 -9.61 -0.51 11.93
CA ASN A 89 -8.49 0.13 12.57
C ASN A 89 -8.31 -0.47 13.97
N GLU A 90 -7.55 -1.57 14.08
CA GLU A 90 -7.03 -1.99 15.37
C GLU A 90 -5.99 -0.94 15.78
N GLN A 91 -6.10 -0.42 17.01
CA GLN A 91 -5.18 0.59 17.54
C GLN A 91 -3.74 0.15 17.27
N LYS A 92 -3.11 0.72 16.23
CA LYS A 92 -1.71 0.46 15.91
C LYS A 92 -0.92 0.94 17.12
N THR A 93 -0.40 0.00 17.90
CA THR A 93 0.45 0.31 19.05
C THR A 93 1.58 1.19 18.55
N VAL A 94 1.77 2.35 19.18
CA VAL A 94 2.79 3.34 18.82
C VAL A 94 4.16 2.77 19.20
N GLY A 95 4.66 1.83 18.40
CA GLY A 95 6.02 1.30 18.46
C GLY A 95 6.94 2.06 17.50
N GLN A 96 8.25 1.76 17.56
CA GLN A 96 9.20 2.24 16.56
C GLN A 96 8.72 1.83 15.16
N GLN A 97 8.51 2.80 14.29
CA GLN A 97 8.23 2.54 12.87
C GLN A 97 9.51 2.00 12.25
N GLU A 98 9.51 0.72 11.92
CA GLU A 98 10.55 0.11 11.08
C GLU A 98 10.57 0.83 9.73
N THR A 99 11.76 1.16 9.23
CA THR A 99 11.91 1.75 7.89
C THR A 99 11.50 0.73 6.85
N VAL A 100 10.48 1.05 6.06
CA VAL A 100 9.95 0.14 5.03
C VAL A 100 10.74 0.31 3.73
N THR A 101 11.46 -0.72 3.32
CA THR A 101 12.11 -0.85 2.00
C THR A 101 11.37 -1.85 1.12
N SER A 102 11.71 -1.91 -0.16
CA SER A 102 11.18 -2.91 -1.10
C SER A 102 11.48 -4.34 -0.67
N GLU A 103 12.66 -4.63 -0.12
CA GLU A 103 13.00 -5.97 0.38
C GLU A 103 12.12 -6.39 1.55
N LEU A 104 11.77 -5.46 2.45
CA LEU A 104 10.86 -5.73 3.54
C LEU A 104 9.44 -6.06 3.01
N ILE A 105 9.00 -5.37 1.96
CA ILE A 105 7.73 -5.68 1.29
C ILE A 105 7.79 -7.05 0.61
N TYR A 106 8.88 -7.40 -0.08
CA TYR A 106 9.08 -8.74 -0.65
C TYR A 106 9.10 -9.84 0.42
N TYR A 107 9.69 -9.56 1.59
CA TYR A 107 9.62 -10.44 2.75
C TYR A 107 8.17 -10.65 3.19
N TRP A 108 7.37 -9.58 3.34
CA TRP A 108 5.95 -9.71 3.67
C TRP A 108 5.18 -10.51 2.63
N MET A 109 5.43 -10.27 1.33
CA MET A 109 4.82 -11.05 0.26
C MET A 109 5.12 -12.54 0.41
N THR A 110 6.38 -12.89 0.66
CA THR A 110 6.81 -14.29 0.83
C THR A 110 6.20 -14.92 2.08
N ALA A 111 6.25 -14.22 3.22
CA ALA A 111 5.69 -14.70 4.50
C ALA A 111 4.18 -14.91 4.43
N LEU A 112 3.47 -14.06 3.67
CA LEU A 112 2.03 -14.13 3.47
C LEU A 112 1.62 -14.95 2.24
N GLN A 113 2.58 -15.59 1.56
CA GLN A 113 2.34 -16.42 0.37
C GLN A 113 1.66 -15.66 -0.79
N ILE A 114 1.95 -14.37 -0.92
CA ILE A 114 1.49 -13.52 -2.02
C ILE A 114 2.38 -13.79 -3.24
N ASP A 115 1.74 -13.98 -4.40
CA ASP A 115 2.43 -14.18 -5.68
C ASP A 115 3.31 -12.97 -6.03
N TRP A 116 4.56 -13.21 -6.38
CA TRP A 116 5.53 -12.18 -6.77
C TRP A 116 5.11 -11.38 -8.00
N ARG A 117 4.21 -11.90 -8.86
CA ARG A 117 3.61 -11.11 -9.95
C ARG A 117 2.91 -9.84 -9.47
N ALA A 118 2.50 -9.79 -8.20
CA ALA A 118 1.91 -8.60 -7.60
C ALA A 118 2.90 -7.44 -7.45
N GLU A 119 4.21 -7.65 -7.67
CA GLU A 119 5.22 -6.58 -7.66
C GLU A 119 4.96 -5.49 -8.70
N ALA A 120 4.27 -5.84 -9.80
CA ALA A 120 3.92 -4.95 -10.89
C ALA A 120 2.54 -4.27 -10.71
N TRP A 121 1.80 -4.61 -9.65
CA TRP A 121 0.53 -3.95 -9.33
C TRP A 121 0.77 -2.54 -8.78
N PRO A 122 -0.27 -1.69 -8.79
CA PRO A 122 -0.23 -0.44 -8.03
C PRO A 122 0.14 -0.72 -6.57
N LEU A 123 1.11 0.01 -6.04
CA LEU A 123 1.66 -0.22 -4.71
C LEU A 123 0.58 -0.19 -3.63
N SER A 124 -0.34 0.78 -3.71
CA SER A 124 -1.45 0.92 -2.76
C SER A 124 -2.33 -0.34 -2.71
N ARG A 125 -2.53 -1.02 -3.84
CA ARG A 125 -3.25 -2.31 -3.90
C ARG A 125 -2.45 -3.42 -3.22
N LEU A 126 -1.15 -3.54 -3.50
CA LEU A 126 -0.30 -4.56 -2.86
C LEU A 126 -0.28 -4.37 -1.33
N MET A 127 -0.09 -3.14 -0.87
CA MET A 127 -0.08 -2.81 0.56
C MET A 127 -1.41 -3.15 1.22
N MET A 128 -2.55 -2.89 0.57
CA MET A 128 -3.86 -3.30 1.08
C MET A 128 -4.02 -4.82 1.14
N VAL A 129 -3.53 -5.57 0.14
CA VAL A 129 -3.57 -7.05 0.18
C VAL A 129 -2.73 -7.59 1.34
N ILE A 130 -1.56 -7.00 1.59
CA ILE A 130 -0.72 -7.32 2.76
C ILE A 130 -1.50 -7.04 4.04
N GLU A 131 -2.15 -5.88 4.15
CA GLU A 131 -2.93 -5.50 5.34
C GLU A 131 -4.13 -6.43 5.59
N ILE A 132 -4.89 -6.76 4.54
CA ILE A 132 -6.02 -7.70 4.62
C ILE A 132 -5.54 -9.08 5.03
N THR A 133 -4.48 -9.59 4.40
CA THR A 133 -3.97 -10.93 4.68
C THR A 133 -3.44 -11.01 6.12
N ASN A 134 -2.72 -9.99 6.57
CA ASN A 134 -2.31 -9.87 7.97
C ASN A 134 -3.52 -9.87 8.92
N TYR A 135 -4.54 -9.06 8.65
CA TYR A 135 -5.75 -9.01 9.48
C TYR A 135 -6.49 -10.34 9.54
N LYS A 136 -6.59 -11.07 8.42
CA LYS A 136 -7.23 -12.38 8.37
C LYS A 136 -6.41 -13.50 9.04
N ASN A 137 -5.09 -13.36 9.05
CA ASN A 137 -4.19 -14.31 9.69
C ASN A 137 -3.97 -14.03 11.18
N GLN A 138 -4.46 -12.91 11.70
CA GLN A 138 -4.44 -12.65 13.14
C GLN A 138 -5.27 -13.73 13.86
N PRO A 139 -4.76 -14.27 14.98
CA PRO A 139 -5.56 -15.18 15.80
C PRO A 139 -6.84 -14.45 16.22
N GLU A 140 -7.96 -15.17 16.16
CA GLU A 140 -9.25 -14.63 16.59
C GLU A 140 -9.08 -14.06 18.00
N LYS A 141 -9.36 -12.77 18.18
CA LYS A 141 -9.15 -12.09 19.46
C LYS A 141 -9.75 -12.94 20.57
N GLU A 142 -8.91 -13.39 21.50
CA GLU A 142 -9.41 -13.98 22.74
C GLU A 142 -10.37 -12.96 23.35
N ARG A 143 -11.65 -13.34 23.45
CA ARG A 143 -12.68 -12.46 23.98
C ARG A 143 -12.23 -12.02 25.35
N SER A 144 -12.31 -10.72 25.63
CA SER A 144 -11.94 -10.25 26.96
C SER A 144 -12.81 -10.97 27.99
N ARG A 145 -12.24 -11.29 29.15
CA ARG A 145 -12.97 -11.91 30.25
C ARG A 145 -14.22 -11.10 30.61
N ALA A 146 -14.16 -9.77 30.45
CA ALA A 146 -15.28 -8.86 30.66
C ALA A 146 -16.41 -9.07 29.63
N ASP A 147 -16.09 -9.21 28.35
CA ASP A 147 -17.09 -9.47 27.29
C ASP A 147 -17.77 -10.83 27.47
N MET A 148 -17.00 -11.84 27.88
CA MET A 148 -17.55 -13.16 28.21
C MET A 148 -18.49 -13.07 29.42
N LEU A 149 -18.11 -12.38 30.49
CA LEU A 149 -18.96 -12.18 31.66
C LEU A 149 -20.23 -11.38 31.33
N ALA A 150 -20.14 -10.35 30.47
CA ALA A 150 -21.30 -9.55 30.07
C ALA A 150 -22.33 -10.40 29.30
N ARG A 151 -21.88 -11.26 28.39
CA ARG A 151 -22.75 -12.23 27.71
C ARG A 151 -23.37 -13.22 28.68
N TRP A 152 -22.58 -13.81 29.58
CA TRP A 152 -23.10 -14.76 30.56
C TRP A 152 -24.15 -14.13 31.47
N ARG A 153 -23.97 -12.86 31.85
CA ARG A 153 -25.01 -12.11 32.60
C ARG A 153 -26.27 -11.98 31.76
N GLN A 154 -26.18 -11.56 30.50
CA GLN A 154 -27.32 -11.46 29.59
C GLN A 154 -28.06 -12.79 29.40
N GLU A 155 -27.33 -13.88 29.16
CA GLU A 155 -27.92 -15.22 29.04
C GLU A 155 -28.57 -15.68 30.33
N ASN A 156 -27.93 -15.44 31.49
CA ASN A 156 -28.51 -15.79 32.78
C ASN A 156 -29.78 -14.97 33.08
N THR A 157 -29.83 -13.68 32.74
CA THR A 157 -31.06 -12.89 32.84
C THR A 157 -32.17 -13.47 31.95
N LYS A 158 -31.86 -13.82 30.69
CA LYS A 158 -32.85 -14.45 29.80
C LYS A 158 -33.37 -15.78 30.35
N ARG A 159 -32.47 -16.64 30.85
CA ARG A 159 -32.87 -17.92 31.47
C ARG A 159 -33.74 -17.70 32.71
N LYS A 160 -33.40 -16.71 33.55
CA LYS A 160 -34.21 -16.37 34.73
C LYS A 160 -35.60 -15.88 34.36
N GLU A 161 -35.71 -15.09 33.29
CA GLU A 161 -36.99 -14.66 32.73
C GLU A 161 -37.78 -15.83 32.14
N GLU A 162 -37.14 -16.73 31.39
CA GLU A 162 -37.77 -17.91 30.78
C GLU A 162 -38.27 -18.91 31.83
N TYR A 163 -37.48 -19.20 32.86
CA TYR A 163 -37.82 -20.14 33.91
C TYR A 163 -38.55 -19.49 35.09
N ASN A 164 -38.77 -18.17 35.04
CA ASN A 164 -39.40 -17.36 36.08
C ASN A 164 -38.76 -17.59 37.47
N THR A 165 -37.44 -17.74 37.51
CA THR A 165 -36.67 -17.97 38.74
C THR A 165 -35.80 -16.78 39.07
N ASN A 166 -35.58 -16.55 40.37
CA ASN A 166 -34.66 -15.51 40.84
C ASN A 166 -33.24 -16.04 41.09
N GLY A 167 -33.08 -17.37 41.07
CA GLY A 167 -31.85 -18.12 41.35
C GLY A 167 -31.79 -19.36 40.48
#